data_AF-A0A428ZEA3-F1
#
_entry.id   AF-A0A428ZEA3-F1
#
_cell.length_a   1.000
_cell.length_b   1.000
_cell.length_c   1.000
_cell.angle_alpha   90.00
_cell.angle_beta   90.00
_cell.angle_gamma   90.00
#
_symmetry.space_group_name_H-M   'P 1'
#
loop_
_entity.id
_entity.type
_entity.pdbx_description
1 polymer ?
#
loop_
_entity_poly.entity_id
_entity_poly.type
_entity_poly.pdbx_seq_one_letter_code
_entity_poly.pdbx_strand_id
1 'polypeptide(L)'
;MTSRLTIGQRFALGGAIIMALVLAAYGAVGSYKTVSDTAAALGVPFPHLVPIGIDGGLVGVVTLDLVLAWTGHPIAWLRQLARLLTLGTVAANVSAGWPDPIAVGLHAAAPVMLLAMVEAGRSVLLRRAGLAAGIVRDRIPIGRWLLSPWRTWLLWRRMVLWQIADYHDALDMEAAIRRARTQLHIQFGPDWKREAPPDLVWMLGVAPFAREACDRVNNLAHKPEPQPTTLQAPAATGQPTIDGDDQLDEVIKINEQHWATRNRPVSADTVREQLRIGAARARELTKTVRAMDKARIERQRPAASEPA
;
A
#
# COMPACT_ATOMS: atom_id res chain seq x y z
N MET A 1 -14.66 11.18 -9.05
CA MET A 1 -15.59 10.03 -8.89
C MET A 1 -16.27 10.12 -7.53
N THR A 2 -17.54 10.52 -7.48
CA THR A 2 -18.31 10.55 -6.23
C THR A 2 -18.75 9.14 -5.88
N SER A 3 -18.08 8.48 -4.93
CA SER A 3 -18.55 7.20 -4.39
C SER A 3 -19.88 7.45 -3.68
N ARG A 4 -21.00 7.11 -4.33
CA ARG A 4 -22.33 7.18 -3.73
C ARG A 4 -22.43 6.04 -2.72
N LEU A 5 -22.74 6.39 -1.47
CA LEU A 5 -23.07 5.45 -0.41
C LEU A 5 -24.17 4.49 -0.89
N THR A 6 -23.98 3.18 -0.69
CA THR A 6 -25.03 2.20 -1.02
C THR A 6 -26.25 2.42 -0.12
N ILE A 7 -27.42 1.97 -0.56
CA ILE A 7 -28.67 2.14 0.19
C ILE A 7 -28.54 1.57 1.60
N GLY A 8 -27.93 0.39 1.75
CA GLY A 8 -27.65 -0.23 3.05
C GLY A 8 -26.72 0.62 3.93
N GLN A 9 -25.68 1.24 3.35
CA GLN A 9 -24.79 2.13 4.11
C GLN A 9 -25.50 3.42 4.57
N ARG A 10 -26.44 3.93 3.80
CA ARG A 10 -27.25 5.11 4.19
C ARG A 10 -28.18 4.78 5.34
N PHE A 11 -28.84 3.63 5.32
CA PHE A 11 -29.65 3.16 6.44
C PHE A 11 -28.81 2.87 7.68
N ALA A 12 -27.65 2.23 7.54
CA ALA A 12 -26.73 1.99 8.65
C ALA A 12 -26.21 3.30 9.27
N LEU A 13 -25.85 4.29 8.44
CA LEU A 13 -25.43 5.61 8.89
C LEU A 13 -26.58 6.36 9.60
N GLY A 14 -27.78 6.34 9.02
CA GLY A 14 -28.97 6.93 9.62
C GLY A 14 -29.30 6.31 10.98
N GLY A 15 -29.29 4.97 11.06
CA GLY A 15 -29.48 4.23 12.31
C GLY A 15 -28.40 4.56 13.35
N ALA A 16 -27.13 4.63 12.95
CA ALA A 16 -26.04 5.00 13.85
C ALA A 16 -26.22 6.43 14.40
N ILE A 17 -26.65 7.39 13.58
CA ILE A 17 -26.93 8.76 14.00
C ILE A 17 -28.10 8.78 15.01
N ILE A 18 -29.19 8.07 14.72
CA ILE A 18 -30.34 8.00 15.63
C ILE A 18 -29.93 7.39 16.98
N MET A 19 -29.16 6.29 16.96
CA MET A 19 -28.65 5.67 18.18
C MET A 19 -27.73 6.61 18.97
N ALA A 20 -26.87 7.38 18.30
CA ALA A 20 -26.06 8.42 18.93
C ALA A 20 -26.93 9.48 19.63
N LEU A 21 -27.98 9.96 18.95
CA LEU A 21 -28.90 10.96 19.50
C LEU A 21 -29.66 10.43 20.71
N VAL A 22 -30.15 9.19 20.65
CA VAL A 22 -30.82 8.53 21.79
C VAL A 22 -29.86 8.37 22.97
N LEU A 23 -28.63 7.92 22.72
CA LEU A 23 -27.64 7.75 23.77
C LEU A 23 -27.21 9.08 24.38
N ALA A 24 -27.06 10.12 23.56
CA ALA A 24 -26.79 11.48 24.03
C ALA A 24 -27.94 12.02 24.89
N ALA A 25 -29.19 11.83 24.48
CA ALA A 25 -30.36 12.23 25.25
C ALA A 25 -30.45 11.47 26.58
N TYR A 26 -30.20 10.16 26.58
CA TYR A 26 -30.18 9.34 27.79
C TYR A 26 -29.06 9.78 28.76
N GLY A 27 -27.85 9.99 28.24
CA GLY A 27 -26.71 10.49 29.02
C GLY A 27 -26.96 11.87 29.61
N ALA A 28 -27.56 12.78 28.84
CA ALA A 28 -27.93 14.12 29.31
C ALA A 28 -28.94 14.05 30.47
N VAL A 29 -29.98 13.22 30.37
CA VAL A 29 -30.97 13.05 31.46
C VAL A 29 -30.34 12.48 32.72
N GLY A 30 -29.43 11.51 32.58
CA GLY A 30 -28.72 10.89 33.71
C GLY A 30 -27.72 11.84 34.39
N SER A 31 -26.95 12.60 33.60
CA SER A 31 -25.89 13.47 34.10
C SER A 31 -26.41 14.81 34.65
N TYR A 32 -27.55 15.29 34.17
CA TYR A 32 -28.10 16.62 34.50
C TYR A 32 -28.25 16.85 36.01
N LYS A 33 -28.86 15.90 36.73
CA LYS A 33 -29.09 16.05 38.17
C LYS A 33 -27.77 16.08 38.93
N THR A 34 -26.88 15.13 38.67
CA THR A 34 -25.58 15.03 39.33
C THR A 34 -24.71 16.26 39.12
N VAL A 35 -24.63 16.77 37.89
CA VAL A 35 -23.80 17.94 37.58
C VAL A 35 -24.42 19.22 38.17
N SER A 36 -25.75 19.34 38.15
CA SER A 36 -26.45 20.45 38.80
C SER A 36 -26.25 20.45 40.32
N ASP A 37 -26.34 19.28 40.98
CA ASP A 37 -26.16 19.18 42.42
C ASP A 37 -24.71 19.47 42.83
N THR A 38 -23.74 19.04 42.03
CA THR A 38 -22.32 19.36 42.22
C THR A 38 -22.05 20.86 42.03
N ALA A 39 -22.66 21.49 41.02
CA ALA A 39 -22.55 22.93 40.80
C ALA A 39 -23.21 23.75 41.94
N ALA A 40 -24.30 23.24 42.52
CA ALA A 40 -24.94 23.84 43.69
C ALA A 40 -24.04 23.75 44.92
N ALA A 41 -23.38 22.60 45.14
CA ALA A 41 -22.42 22.43 46.24
C ALA A 41 -21.18 23.33 46.09
N LEU A 42 -20.78 23.65 44.86
CA LEU A 42 -19.66 24.56 44.56
C LEU A 42 -20.05 26.05 44.61
N GLY A 43 -21.32 26.38 44.88
CA GLY A 43 -21.79 27.77 44.98
C GLY A 43 -21.87 28.50 43.64
N VAL A 44 -21.96 27.79 42.52
CA VAL A 44 -22.05 28.40 41.18
C VAL A 44 -23.43 29.05 41.01
N PRO A 45 -23.53 30.29 40.50
CA PRO A 45 -24.81 30.89 40.18
C PRO A 45 -25.52 30.10 39.08
N PHE A 46 -26.81 29.81 39.28
CA PHE A 46 -27.67 28.99 38.39
C PHE A 46 -27.12 27.57 38.12
N PRO A 47 -27.04 26.68 39.13
CA PRO A 47 -26.51 25.32 38.98
C PRO A 47 -27.15 24.48 37.88
N HIS A 48 -28.45 24.69 37.65
CA HIS A 48 -29.23 24.01 36.62
C HIS A 48 -28.85 24.41 35.18
N LEU A 49 -28.22 25.58 34.98
CA LEU A 49 -27.74 26.01 33.67
C LEU A 49 -26.35 25.46 33.35
N VAL A 50 -25.60 25.00 34.35
CA VAL A 50 -24.22 24.51 34.17
C VAL A 50 -24.15 23.27 33.25
N PRO A 51 -24.98 22.22 33.42
CA PRO A 51 -25.00 21.09 32.49
C PRO A 51 -25.35 21.52 31.07
N ILE A 52 -26.33 22.42 30.92
CA ILE A 52 -26.79 22.94 29.62
C ILE A 52 -25.67 23.73 28.93
N GLY A 53 -24.92 24.54 29.69
CA GLY A 53 -23.79 25.31 29.17
C GLY A 53 -22.63 24.43 28.73
N ILE A 54 -22.30 23.39 29.51
CA ILE A 54 -21.20 22.46 29.19
C ILE A 54 -21.56 21.61 27.96
N ASP A 55 -22.73 20.98 27.95
CA ASP A 55 -23.15 20.09 26.86
C ASP A 55 -23.47 20.90 25.59
N GLY A 56 -24.14 22.05 25.74
CA GLY A 56 -24.39 22.98 24.62
C GLY A 56 -23.09 23.53 24.04
N GLY A 57 -22.13 23.89 24.89
CA GLY A 57 -20.79 24.29 24.49
C GLY A 57 -20.06 23.18 23.75
N LEU A 58 -20.10 21.95 24.25
CA LEU A 58 -19.49 20.78 23.59
C LEU A 58 -20.10 20.54 22.21
N VAL A 59 -21.44 20.49 22.11
CA VAL A 59 -22.15 20.32 20.83
C VAL A 59 -21.80 21.44 19.87
N GLY A 60 -21.75 22.69 20.33
CA GLY A 60 -21.37 23.86 19.52
C GLY A 60 -19.94 23.77 18.99
N VAL A 61 -18.97 23.47 19.85
CA VAL A 61 -17.55 23.35 19.49
C VAL A 61 -17.33 22.18 18.52
N VAL A 62 -17.94 21.02 18.78
CA VAL A 62 -17.86 19.84 17.90
C VAL A 62 -18.50 20.12 16.54
N THR A 63 -19.68 20.74 16.52
CA THR A 63 -20.38 21.10 15.28
C THR A 63 -19.56 22.09 14.46
N LEU A 64 -19.04 23.14 15.09
CA LEU A 64 -18.19 24.13 14.43
C LEU A 64 -16.91 23.49 13.88
N ASP A 65 -16.24 22.64 14.67
CA ASP A 65 -15.07 21.89 14.24
C ASP A 65 -15.38 20.99 13.02
N LEU A 66 -16.53 20.33 13.02
CA LEU A 66 -16.96 19.46 11.93
C LEU A 66 -17.26 20.25 10.65
N VAL A 67 -17.95 21.39 10.78
CA VAL A 67 -18.24 22.30 9.66
C VAL A 67 -16.95 22.89 9.09
N LEU A 68 -16.05 23.35 9.96
CA LEU A 68 -14.74 23.89 9.53
C LEU A 68 -13.90 22.81 8.84
N ALA A 69 -13.89 21.58 9.36
CA ALA A 69 -13.26 20.45 8.71
C ALA A 69 -13.90 20.13 7.34
N TRP A 70 -15.22 20.22 7.21
CA TRP A 70 -15.93 20.06 5.95
C TRP A 70 -15.52 21.13 4.92
N THR A 71 -15.42 22.38 5.35
CA THR A 71 -15.01 23.51 4.49
C THR A 71 -13.51 23.58 4.19
N GLY A 72 -12.72 22.59 4.64
CA GLY A 72 -11.28 22.50 4.36
C GLY A 72 -10.38 23.31 5.29
N HIS A 73 -10.90 23.91 6.37
CA HIS A 73 -10.16 24.75 7.31
C HIS A 73 -10.14 24.16 8.73
N PRO A 74 -9.53 22.98 8.96
CA PRO A 74 -9.55 22.35 10.27
C PRO A 74 -8.74 23.15 11.31
N ILE A 75 -9.42 23.64 12.35
CA ILE A 75 -8.80 24.42 13.43
C ILE A 75 -8.35 23.50 14.58
N ALA A 76 -7.04 23.41 14.80
CA ALA A 76 -6.48 22.49 15.79
C ALA A 76 -6.79 22.84 17.26
N TRP A 77 -6.98 24.13 17.61
CA TRP A 77 -7.25 24.55 18.99
C TRP A 77 -8.68 24.23 19.42
N LEU A 78 -9.65 24.37 18.50
CA LEU A 78 -11.06 24.07 18.73
C LEU A 78 -11.24 22.58 19.11
N ARG A 79 -10.40 21.72 18.54
CA ARG A 79 -10.29 20.32 18.91
C ARG A 79 -9.76 20.08 20.32
N GLN A 80 -8.76 20.85 20.77
CA GLN A 80 -8.27 20.70 22.14
C GLN A 80 -9.33 21.17 23.14
N LEU A 81 -10.08 22.21 22.79
CA LEU A 81 -11.23 22.65 23.59
C LEU A 81 -12.32 21.56 23.67
N ALA A 82 -12.70 20.94 22.55
CA ALA A 82 -13.65 19.83 22.55
C ALA A 82 -13.16 18.66 23.43
N ARG A 83 -11.89 18.28 23.33
CA ARG A 83 -11.29 17.22 24.16
C ARG A 83 -11.31 17.56 25.64
N LEU A 84 -11.03 18.82 25.98
CA LEU A 84 -11.06 19.30 27.36
C LEU A 84 -12.49 19.25 27.92
N LEU A 85 -13.47 19.73 27.14
CA LEU A 85 -14.89 19.67 27.52
C LEU A 85 -15.35 18.22 27.72
N THR A 86 -15.04 17.32 26.78
CA THR A 86 -15.39 15.90 26.92
C THR A 86 -14.71 15.25 28.12
N LEU A 87 -13.42 15.54 28.36
CA LEU A 87 -12.71 15.03 29.52
C LEU A 87 -13.37 15.51 30.82
N GLY A 88 -13.81 16.77 30.86
CA GLY A 88 -14.60 17.32 31.95
C GLY A 88 -15.92 16.58 32.17
N THR A 89 -16.69 16.32 31.11
CA THR A 89 -17.94 15.55 31.18
C THR A 89 -17.68 14.13 31.70
N VAL A 90 -16.65 13.45 31.19
CA VAL A 90 -16.29 12.11 31.67
C VAL A 90 -15.87 12.16 33.14
N ALA A 91 -15.04 13.12 33.56
CA ALA A 91 -14.61 13.26 34.95
C ALA A 91 -15.78 13.51 35.90
N ALA A 92 -16.74 14.37 35.52
CA ALA A 92 -17.94 14.63 36.31
C ALA A 92 -18.79 13.36 36.49
N ASN A 93 -18.97 12.58 35.41
CA ASN A 93 -19.70 11.31 35.49
C ASN A 93 -18.95 10.24 36.29
N VAL A 94 -17.62 10.19 36.20
CA VAL A 94 -16.78 9.31 37.05
C VAL A 94 -16.93 9.70 38.52
N SER A 95 -16.90 11.00 38.84
CA SER A 95 -17.07 11.46 40.23
C SER A 95 -18.44 11.12 40.80
N ALA A 96 -19.47 11.01 39.96
CA ALA A 96 -20.83 10.63 40.36
C ALA A 96 -20.91 9.21 40.93
N GLY A 97 -20.14 8.28 40.37
CA GLY A 97 -20.12 6.87 40.78
C GLY A 97 -19.02 6.52 41.79
N TRP A 98 -18.14 7.46 42.13
CA TRP A 98 -17.01 7.21 43.01
C TRP A 98 -17.45 6.98 44.46
N PRO A 99 -16.87 6.00 45.21
CA PRO A 99 -15.71 5.16 44.87
C PRO A 99 -16.04 3.78 44.28
N ASP A 100 -17.31 3.43 44.06
CA ASP A 100 -17.69 2.11 43.55
C ASP A 100 -17.29 1.94 42.07
N PRO A 101 -16.41 0.99 41.71
CA PRO A 101 -15.98 0.78 40.32
C PRO A 101 -17.14 0.49 39.36
N ILE A 102 -18.21 -0.17 39.82
CA ILE A 102 -19.36 -0.52 38.98
C ILE A 102 -20.18 0.73 38.66
N ALA A 103 -20.48 1.55 39.67
CA ALA A 103 -21.17 2.82 39.49
C ALA A 103 -20.34 3.79 38.61
N VAL A 104 -19.03 3.89 38.82
CA VAL A 104 -18.13 4.68 37.96
C VAL A 104 -18.25 4.24 36.50
N GLY A 105 -18.20 2.93 36.24
CA GLY A 105 -18.33 2.38 34.90
C GLY A 105 -19.68 2.73 34.25
N LEU A 106 -20.78 2.59 35.00
CA LEU A 106 -22.13 2.85 34.50
C LEU A 106 -22.35 4.32 34.15
N HIS A 107 -21.87 5.25 34.99
CA HIS A 107 -21.98 6.69 34.74
C HIS A 107 -21.06 7.17 33.60
N ALA A 108 -19.86 6.60 33.47
CA ALA A 108 -18.91 6.97 32.42
C ALA A 108 -19.23 6.37 31.04
N ALA A 109 -20.03 5.30 30.96
CA ALA A 109 -20.28 4.58 29.72
C ALA A 109 -20.88 5.47 28.61
N ALA A 110 -21.95 6.21 28.93
CA ALA A 110 -22.63 7.07 27.97
C ALA A 110 -21.72 8.17 27.35
N PRO A 111 -21.01 9.00 28.14
CA PRO A 111 -20.13 10.03 27.58
C PRO A 111 -18.94 9.44 26.82
N VAL A 112 -18.38 8.31 27.26
CA VAL A 112 -17.28 7.62 26.54
C VAL A 112 -17.75 7.08 25.19
N MET A 113 -18.94 6.47 25.13
CA MET A 113 -19.52 6.00 23.87
C MET A 113 -19.80 7.16 22.92
N LEU A 114 -20.35 8.27 23.42
CA LEU A 114 -20.59 9.47 22.61
C LEU A 114 -19.27 10.03 22.04
N LEU A 115 -18.22 10.11 22.86
CA LEU A 115 -16.88 10.51 22.42
C LEU A 115 -16.37 9.61 21.29
N ALA A 116 -16.50 8.30 21.44
CA ALA A 116 -16.08 7.34 20.41
C ALA A 116 -16.85 7.53 19.09
N MET A 117 -18.17 7.75 19.16
CA MET A 117 -19.01 7.98 17.97
C MET A 117 -18.65 9.28 17.25
N VAL A 118 -18.44 10.37 18.00
CA VAL A 118 -18.03 11.67 17.45
C VAL A 118 -16.65 11.57 16.78
N GLU A 119 -15.67 10.95 17.43
CA GLU A 119 -14.32 10.81 16.88
C GLU A 119 -14.29 9.89 15.64
N ALA A 120 -15.12 8.84 15.63
CA ALA A 120 -15.30 7.97 14.47
C ALA A 120 -15.92 8.74 13.28
N GLY A 121 -17.02 9.48 13.51
CA GLY A 121 -17.67 10.30 12.50
C GLY A 121 -16.73 11.34 11.91
N ARG A 122 -15.98 12.05 12.77
CA ARG A 122 -14.95 13.00 12.37
C ARG A 122 -13.85 12.35 11.54
N SER A 123 -13.34 11.20 11.97
CA SER A 123 -12.28 10.48 11.25
C SER A 123 -12.71 10.10 9.84
N VAL A 124 -13.97 9.68 9.66
CA VAL A 124 -14.55 9.40 8.35
C VAL A 124 -14.67 10.68 7.52
N LEU A 125 -15.16 11.78 8.11
CA LEU A 125 -15.32 13.04 7.40
C LEU A 125 -13.97 13.62 6.94
N LEU A 126 -12.96 13.63 7.82
CA LEU A 126 -11.61 14.10 7.49
C LEU A 126 -10.95 13.25 6.42
N ARG A 127 -11.13 11.92 6.45
CA ARG A 127 -10.66 11.06 5.37
C ARG A 127 -11.34 11.40 4.05
N ARG A 128 -12.66 11.65 4.05
CA ARG A 128 -13.39 12.05 2.84
C ARG A 128 -12.99 13.42 2.33
N ALA A 129 -12.81 14.40 3.22
CA ALA A 129 -12.34 15.74 2.87
C ALA A 129 -10.90 15.68 2.31
N GLY A 130 -10.02 14.89 2.93
CA GLY A 130 -8.67 14.64 2.41
C GLY A 130 -8.68 13.99 1.03
N LEU A 131 -9.56 12.99 0.81
CA LEU A 131 -9.74 12.33 -0.50
C LEU A 131 -10.26 13.31 -1.56
N ALA A 132 -11.20 14.18 -1.19
CA ALA A 132 -11.74 15.20 -2.09
C ALA A 132 -10.70 16.28 -2.45
N ALA A 133 -9.82 16.63 -1.52
CA ALA A 133 -8.75 17.60 -1.74
C ALA A 133 -7.52 17.03 -2.47
N GLY A 134 -7.43 15.70 -2.68
CA GLY A 134 -6.24 15.05 -3.24
C GLY A 134 -5.01 15.07 -2.32
N ILE A 135 -5.20 15.40 -1.03
CA ILE A 135 -4.12 15.56 -0.03
C ILE A 135 -3.91 14.27 0.77
N VAL A 136 -4.57 13.16 0.43
CA VAL A 136 -4.35 11.89 1.15
C VAL A 136 -2.96 11.35 0.84
N ARG A 137 -2.03 11.72 1.70
CA ARG A 137 -0.73 11.10 1.84
C ARG A 137 -0.96 9.66 2.27
N ASP A 138 -0.47 8.71 1.49
CA ASP A 138 -0.63 7.31 1.83
C ASP A 138 0.17 7.01 3.11
N ARG A 139 -0.48 6.40 4.12
CA ARG A 139 0.07 6.32 5.47
C ARG A 139 1.04 5.15 5.55
N ILE A 140 2.27 5.40 5.99
CA ILE A 140 3.28 4.35 6.16
C ILE A 140 2.75 3.26 7.11
N PRO A 141 2.81 1.95 6.74
CA PRO A 141 2.30 0.87 7.57
C PRO A 141 2.93 0.84 8.96
N ILE A 142 2.09 0.70 10.01
CA ILE A 142 2.53 0.66 11.42
C ILE A 142 3.50 -0.51 11.66
N GLY A 143 3.30 -1.66 10.98
CA GLY A 143 4.21 -2.80 11.09
C GLY A 143 5.67 -2.47 10.71
N ARG A 144 5.88 -1.53 9.77
CA ARG A 144 7.24 -1.11 9.36
C ARG A 144 7.93 -0.27 10.44
N TRP A 145 7.15 0.53 11.18
CA TRP A 145 7.64 1.28 12.34
C TRP A 145 8.14 0.35 13.45
N LEU A 146 7.46 -0.78 13.67
CA LEU A 146 7.87 -1.78 14.65
C LEU A 146 9.11 -2.57 14.20
N LEU A 147 9.11 -3.03 12.95
CA LEU A 147 10.16 -3.90 12.42
C LEU A 147 11.43 -3.15 12.00
N SER A 148 11.32 -1.88 11.63
CA SER A 148 12.44 -1.07 11.11
C SER A 148 12.26 0.43 11.40
N PRO A 149 12.24 0.84 12.67
CA PRO A 149 11.90 2.21 13.06
C PRO A 149 12.79 3.26 12.39
N TRP A 150 14.10 3.01 12.36
CA TRP A 150 15.06 3.95 11.78
C TRP A 150 14.92 4.13 10.26
N ARG A 151 14.79 3.02 9.51
CA ARG A 151 14.59 3.07 8.05
C ARG A 151 13.25 3.70 7.69
N THR A 152 12.24 3.47 8.52
CA THR A 152 10.91 4.06 8.36
C THR A 152 10.93 5.56 8.60
N TRP A 153 11.66 6.03 9.62
CA TRP A 153 11.85 7.45 9.87
C TRP A 153 12.58 8.16 8.72
N LEU A 154 13.64 7.55 8.18
CA LEU A 154 14.35 8.08 7.00
C LEU A 154 13.44 8.17 5.76
N LEU A 155 12.61 7.15 5.53
CA LEU A 155 11.61 7.14 4.45
C LEU A 155 10.56 8.23 4.65
N TRP A 156 10.02 8.35 5.86
CA TRP A 156 9.05 9.40 6.22
C TRP A 156 9.64 10.79 6.01
N ARG A 157 10.86 11.04 6.53
CA ARG A 157 11.57 12.32 6.35
C ARG A 157 11.74 12.63 4.86
N ARG A 158 12.05 11.63 4.04
CA ARG A 158 12.17 11.79 2.58
C ARG A 158 10.82 12.09 1.93
N MET A 159 9.75 11.39 2.28
CA MET A 159 8.39 11.67 1.78
C MET A 159 7.97 13.12 2.08
N VAL A 160 8.27 13.62 3.29
CA VAL A 160 7.96 14.99 3.71
C VAL A 160 8.82 16.00 2.94
N LEU A 161 10.14 15.80 2.91
CA LEU A 161 11.06 16.75 2.25
C LEU A 161 10.88 16.79 0.73
N TRP A 162 10.54 15.65 0.12
CA TRP A 162 10.43 15.51 -1.35
C TRP A 162 8.98 15.60 -1.81
N GLN A 163 8.06 15.93 -0.90
CA GLN A 163 6.62 16.03 -1.15
C GLN A 163 5.99 14.82 -1.85
N ILE A 164 6.57 13.62 -1.71
CA ILE A 164 6.05 12.38 -2.32
C ILE A 164 4.75 11.95 -1.62
N ALA A 165 3.62 12.06 -2.31
CA ALA A 165 2.29 11.82 -1.75
C ALA A 165 2.03 10.33 -1.47
N ASP A 166 2.60 9.46 -2.29
CA ASP A 166 2.35 8.02 -2.28
C ASP A 166 3.47 7.25 -1.57
N TYR A 167 3.10 6.27 -0.75
CA TYR A 167 4.05 5.41 -0.04
C TYR A 167 4.81 4.46 -0.99
N HIS A 168 4.14 3.90 -2.01
CA HIS A 168 4.75 3.02 -3.00
C HIS A 168 5.74 3.79 -3.86
N ASP A 169 5.40 5.01 -4.30
CA ASP A 169 6.35 5.87 -5.01
C ASP A 169 7.62 6.14 -4.20
N ALA A 170 7.47 6.33 -2.89
CA ALA A 170 8.62 6.54 -2.00
C ALA A 170 9.50 5.29 -1.87
N LEU A 171 8.89 4.10 -1.86
CA LEU A 171 9.61 2.82 -1.87
C LEU A 171 10.33 2.56 -3.19
N ASP A 172 9.65 2.80 -4.30
CA ASP A 172 10.20 2.62 -5.63
C ASP A 172 11.38 3.58 -5.86
N MET A 173 11.27 4.81 -5.38
CA MET A 173 12.38 5.77 -5.36
C MET A 173 13.55 5.28 -4.50
N GLU A 174 13.28 4.73 -3.32
CA GLU A 174 14.32 4.16 -2.46
C GLU A 174 15.03 2.98 -3.15
N ALA A 175 14.28 2.11 -3.83
CA ALA A 175 14.81 1.00 -4.60
C ALA A 175 15.63 1.49 -5.80
N ALA A 176 15.15 2.50 -6.54
CA ALA A 176 15.84 3.10 -7.68
C ALA A 176 17.20 3.68 -7.28
N ILE A 177 17.25 4.47 -6.20
CA ILE A 177 18.51 5.05 -5.69
C ILE A 177 19.51 3.97 -5.28
N ARG A 178 19.03 2.89 -4.64
CA ARG A 178 19.91 1.76 -4.27
C ARG A 178 20.46 1.06 -5.51
N ARG A 179 19.63 0.79 -6.51
CA ARG A 179 20.05 0.18 -7.78
C ARG A 179 21.08 1.07 -8.50
N ALA A 180 20.84 2.37 -8.58
CA ALA A 180 21.76 3.31 -9.21
C ALA A 180 23.12 3.33 -8.49
N ARG A 181 23.15 3.34 -7.15
CA ARG A 181 24.41 3.24 -6.39
C ARG A 181 25.14 1.92 -6.64
N THR A 182 24.41 0.81 -6.72
CA THR A 182 25.02 -0.49 -7.04
C THR A 182 25.60 -0.49 -8.46
N GLN A 183 24.89 0.05 -9.44
CA GLN A 183 25.40 0.18 -10.82
C GLN A 183 26.66 1.05 -10.88
N LEU A 184 26.70 2.17 -10.17
CA LEU A 184 27.90 3.00 -10.04
C LEU A 184 29.05 2.25 -9.38
N HIS A 185 28.78 1.47 -8.34
CA HIS A 185 29.79 0.65 -7.68
C HIS A 185 30.34 -0.48 -8.58
N ILE A 186 29.52 -1.02 -9.49
CA ILE A 186 29.95 -2.02 -10.47
C ILE A 186 30.84 -1.37 -11.54
N GLN A 187 30.48 -0.17 -12.01
CA GLN A 187 31.21 0.51 -13.10
C GLN A 187 32.51 1.18 -12.65
N PHE A 188 32.51 1.83 -11.48
CA PHE A 188 33.62 2.65 -10.98
C PHE A 188 34.29 2.02 -9.74
N GLY A 189 33.93 0.79 -9.38
CA GLY A 189 34.56 0.07 -8.28
C GLY A 189 34.28 0.68 -6.88
N PRO A 190 35.16 0.43 -5.90
CA PRO A 190 34.94 0.80 -4.49
C PRO A 190 34.96 2.32 -4.25
N ASP A 191 35.74 3.07 -5.04
CA ASP A 191 35.88 4.53 -4.93
C ASP A 191 34.94 5.29 -5.87
N TRP A 192 33.81 4.68 -6.25
CA TRP A 192 32.85 5.24 -7.21
C TRP A 192 32.39 6.67 -6.88
N LYS A 193 32.38 7.07 -5.60
CA LYS A 193 31.98 8.44 -5.23
C LYS A 193 32.96 9.51 -5.70
N ARG A 194 34.23 9.15 -5.92
CA ARG A 194 35.28 10.05 -6.41
C ARG A 194 35.44 9.97 -7.93
N GLU A 195 35.17 8.80 -8.50
CA GLU A 195 35.37 8.51 -9.93
C GLU A 195 34.12 8.76 -10.78
N ALA A 196 32.93 8.60 -10.21
CA ALA A 196 31.69 8.89 -10.92
C ALA A 196 31.53 10.41 -11.14
N PRO A 197 30.79 10.81 -12.19
CA PRO A 197 30.46 12.21 -12.43
C PRO A 197 29.89 12.89 -11.16
N PRO A 198 30.49 13.99 -10.68
CA PRO A 198 30.14 14.60 -9.40
C PRO A 198 28.71 15.16 -9.40
N ASP A 199 28.18 15.53 -10.56
CA ASP A 199 26.78 15.89 -10.77
C ASP A 199 25.85 14.73 -10.41
N LEU A 200 26.11 13.51 -10.89
CA LEU A 200 25.28 12.33 -10.58
C LEU A 200 25.31 11.96 -9.10
N VAL A 201 26.48 12.03 -8.47
CA VAL A 201 26.64 11.75 -7.03
C VAL A 201 25.82 12.74 -6.20
N TRP A 202 25.85 14.02 -6.56
CA TRP A 202 25.03 15.07 -5.93
C TRP A 202 23.54 14.86 -6.19
N MET A 203 23.14 14.63 -7.45
CA MET A 203 21.74 14.48 -7.85
C MET A 203 21.06 13.30 -7.14
N LEU A 204 21.76 12.17 -6.92
CA LEU A 204 21.24 11.02 -6.15
C LEU A 204 20.91 11.33 -4.68
N GLY A 205 21.45 12.43 -4.13
CA GLY A 205 21.19 12.90 -2.78
C GLY A 205 20.04 13.91 -2.67
N VAL A 206 19.62 14.52 -3.78
CA VAL A 206 18.79 15.73 -3.80
C VAL A 206 17.43 15.49 -4.46
N ALA A 207 16.38 15.97 -3.79
CA ALA A 207 14.97 15.62 -3.99
C ALA A 207 14.39 15.75 -5.41
N PRO A 208 14.74 16.76 -6.23
CA PRO A 208 14.19 16.88 -7.58
C PRO A 208 14.96 16.02 -8.59
N PHE A 209 16.27 15.83 -8.35
CA PHE A 209 17.20 15.30 -9.34
C PHE A 209 17.50 13.82 -9.16
N ALA A 210 17.10 13.21 -8.04
CA ALA A 210 17.39 11.81 -7.76
C ALA A 210 16.77 10.86 -8.79
N ARG A 211 15.58 11.18 -9.34
CA ARG A 211 14.93 10.39 -10.39
C ARG A 211 15.73 10.45 -11.69
N GLU A 212 16.04 11.66 -12.14
CA GLU A 212 16.86 11.92 -13.33
C GLU A 212 18.24 11.26 -13.22
N ALA A 213 18.87 11.31 -12.04
CA ALA A 213 20.14 10.64 -11.80
C ALA A 213 20.03 9.12 -11.91
N CYS A 214 18.95 8.51 -11.38
CA CYS A 214 18.72 7.08 -11.54
C CYS A 214 18.58 6.70 -13.02
N ASP A 215 17.85 7.50 -13.81
CA ASP A 215 17.67 7.26 -15.24
C ASP A 215 19.00 7.41 -16.01
N ARG A 216 19.78 8.45 -15.69
CA ARG A 216 21.12 8.65 -16.27
C ARG A 216 22.07 7.51 -15.94
N VAL A 217 22.09 7.02 -14.70
CA VAL A 217 22.92 5.88 -14.30
C VAL A 217 22.48 4.61 -15.03
N ASN A 218 21.18 4.40 -15.19
CA ASN A 218 20.67 3.25 -15.94
C ASN A 218 21.10 3.31 -17.41
N ASN A 219 21.13 4.51 -18.01
CA ASN A 219 21.64 4.73 -19.37
C ASN A 219 23.16 4.50 -19.48
N LEU A 220 23.94 4.83 -18.45
CA LEU A 220 25.37 4.51 -18.39
C LEU A 220 25.63 3.00 -18.32
N ALA A 221 24.76 2.26 -17.60
CA ALA A 221 24.82 0.80 -17.53
C ALA A 221 24.42 0.11 -18.85
N HIS A 222 23.60 0.76 -19.67
CA HIS A 222 23.22 0.31 -21.01
C HIS A 222 24.16 0.82 -22.11
N LYS A 223 25.37 1.30 -21.79
CA LYS A 223 26.38 1.53 -22.82
C LYS A 223 26.47 0.24 -23.65
N PRO A 224 26.16 0.27 -24.96
CA PRO A 224 26.17 -0.94 -25.76
C PRO A 224 27.54 -1.56 -25.58
N GLU A 225 27.57 -2.81 -25.14
CA GLU A 225 28.71 -3.67 -25.40
C GLU A 225 29.11 -3.38 -26.85
N PRO A 226 30.38 -3.02 -27.16
CA PRO A 226 30.76 -2.77 -28.53
C PRO A 226 30.26 -3.96 -29.31
N GLN A 227 29.29 -3.71 -30.21
CA GLN A 227 28.82 -4.73 -31.14
C GLN A 227 30.10 -5.39 -31.63
N PRO A 228 30.23 -6.73 -31.55
CA PRO A 228 31.43 -7.38 -32.04
C PRO A 228 31.61 -6.82 -33.43
N THR A 229 32.68 -6.01 -33.59
CA THR A 229 33.05 -5.41 -34.86
C THR A 229 32.91 -6.56 -35.82
N THR A 230 32.07 -6.39 -36.85
CA THR A 230 32.05 -7.27 -38.00
C THR A 230 33.46 -7.29 -38.55
N LEU A 231 34.32 -8.10 -37.95
CA LEU A 231 35.49 -8.69 -38.53
C LEU A 231 34.91 -9.54 -39.64
N GLN A 232 34.77 -8.92 -40.82
CA GLN A 232 34.80 -9.67 -42.04
C GLN A 232 36.12 -10.44 -42.02
N ALA A 233 36.01 -11.70 -41.63
CA ALA A 233 37.05 -12.71 -41.72
C ALA A 233 36.53 -13.81 -42.67
N PRO A 234 37.44 -14.47 -43.40
CA PRO A 234 37.22 -14.91 -44.77
C PRO A 234 36.30 -16.12 -44.88
N ALA A 235 35.80 -16.33 -46.11
CA ALA A 235 35.06 -17.50 -46.56
C ALA A 235 35.47 -18.79 -45.83
N ALA A 236 34.62 -19.23 -44.89
CA ALA A 236 34.69 -20.55 -44.30
C ALA A 236 33.85 -21.50 -45.17
N THR A 237 34.56 -22.14 -46.08
CA THR A 237 34.18 -23.33 -46.82
C THR A 237 33.57 -24.38 -45.90
N GLY A 238 32.38 -24.88 -46.26
CA GLY A 238 31.89 -26.23 -45.95
C GLY A 238 31.53 -26.55 -44.50
N GLN A 239 30.24 -26.45 -44.17
CA GLN A 239 29.61 -27.33 -43.18
C GLN A 239 28.52 -28.15 -43.89
N PRO A 240 28.43 -29.47 -43.63
CA PRO A 240 27.60 -30.36 -44.41
C PRO A 240 26.13 -29.99 -44.26
N THR A 241 25.44 -29.84 -45.38
CA THR A 241 23.98 -29.83 -45.45
C THR A 241 23.49 -31.19 -44.96
N ILE A 242 23.24 -31.30 -43.66
CA ILE A 242 22.41 -32.37 -43.11
C ILE A 242 20.97 -31.92 -43.32
N ASP A 243 20.19 -32.77 -43.99
CA ASP A 243 18.86 -32.45 -44.47
C ASP A 243 17.94 -32.05 -43.30
N GLY A 244 17.04 -31.09 -43.54
CA GLY A 244 16.20 -30.51 -42.48
C GLY A 244 15.27 -31.54 -41.83
N ASP A 245 14.94 -32.59 -42.57
CA ASP A 245 14.10 -33.70 -42.15
C ASP A 245 14.87 -34.73 -41.29
N ASP A 246 16.14 -35.01 -41.61
CA ASP A 246 16.99 -35.92 -40.83
C ASP A 246 17.18 -35.41 -39.39
N GLN A 247 17.33 -34.09 -39.23
CA GLN A 247 17.45 -33.46 -37.90
C GLN A 247 16.15 -33.58 -37.09
N LEU A 248 14.98 -33.51 -37.73
CA LEU A 248 13.70 -33.63 -37.04
C LEU A 248 13.49 -35.07 -36.53
N ASP A 249 13.83 -36.06 -37.36
CA ASP A 249 13.76 -37.49 -36.99
C ASP A 249 14.67 -37.82 -35.80
N GLU A 250 15.85 -37.21 -35.74
CA GLU A 250 16.77 -37.38 -34.62
C GLU A 250 16.22 -36.76 -33.32
N VAL A 251 15.60 -35.58 -33.41
CA VAL A 251 14.92 -34.96 -32.25
C VAL A 251 13.73 -35.78 -31.76
N ILE A 252 12.97 -36.41 -32.67
CA ILE A 252 11.86 -37.30 -32.30
C ILE A 252 12.38 -38.48 -31.48
N LYS A 253 13.46 -39.15 -31.92
CA LYS A 253 14.07 -40.27 -31.18
C LYS A 253 14.57 -39.84 -29.81
N ILE A 254 15.23 -38.69 -29.71
CA ILE A 254 15.69 -38.13 -28.42
C ILE A 254 14.49 -37.87 -27.50
N ASN A 255 13.40 -37.34 -28.04
CA ASN A 255 12.18 -37.06 -27.29
C ASN A 255 11.51 -38.35 -26.78
N GLU A 256 11.44 -39.40 -27.59
CA GLU A 256 10.92 -40.72 -27.16
C GLU A 256 11.74 -41.33 -26.02
N GLN A 257 13.09 -41.27 -26.12
CA GLN A 257 13.97 -41.72 -25.04
C GLN A 257 13.77 -40.92 -23.75
N HIS A 258 13.52 -39.61 -23.89
CA HIS A 258 13.24 -38.72 -22.77
C HIS A 258 11.90 -39.03 -22.09
N TRP A 259 10.87 -39.36 -22.87
CA TRP A 259 9.59 -39.87 -22.35
C TRP A 259 9.77 -41.20 -21.63
N ALA A 260 10.49 -42.16 -22.22
CA ALA A 260 10.72 -43.47 -21.63
C ALA A 260 11.50 -43.42 -20.30
N THR A 261 12.48 -42.51 -20.20
CA THR A 261 13.39 -42.46 -19.03
C THR A 261 12.91 -41.48 -17.95
N ARG A 262 12.39 -40.31 -18.35
CA ARG A 262 12.10 -39.20 -17.43
C ARG A 262 10.64 -38.77 -17.40
N ASN A 263 9.78 -39.45 -18.15
CA ASN A 263 8.35 -39.16 -18.27
C ASN A 263 8.04 -37.67 -18.54
N ARG A 264 8.91 -37.02 -19.33
CA ARG A 264 8.82 -35.59 -19.68
C ARG A 264 9.38 -35.34 -21.09
N PRO A 265 8.89 -34.31 -21.80
CA PRO A 265 9.40 -33.97 -23.12
C PRO A 265 10.83 -33.41 -23.08
N VAL A 266 11.55 -33.53 -24.19
CA VAL A 266 12.93 -33.03 -24.34
C VAL A 266 13.01 -31.50 -24.25
N SER A 267 14.14 -30.98 -23.73
CA SER A 267 14.43 -29.54 -23.66
C SER A 267 15.27 -29.09 -24.86
N ALA A 268 15.09 -27.82 -25.28
CA ALA A 268 15.84 -27.26 -26.40
C ALA A 268 17.36 -27.22 -26.15
N ASP A 269 17.79 -27.09 -24.89
CA ASP A 269 19.22 -27.12 -24.54
C ASP A 269 19.81 -28.52 -24.68
N THR A 270 19.03 -29.56 -24.34
CA THR A 270 19.45 -30.96 -24.55
C THR A 270 19.59 -31.29 -26.03
N VAL A 271 18.65 -30.84 -26.86
CA VAL A 271 18.71 -31.01 -28.32
C VAL A 271 19.91 -30.25 -28.92
N ARG A 272 20.17 -29.04 -28.44
CA ARG A 272 21.31 -28.22 -28.84
C ARG A 272 22.65 -28.91 -28.55
N GLU A 273 22.78 -29.49 -27.36
CA GLU A 273 24.01 -30.17 -26.93
C GLU A 273 24.25 -31.49 -27.67
N GLN A 274 23.20 -32.28 -27.91
CA GLN A 274 23.32 -33.58 -28.56
C GLN A 274 23.52 -33.47 -30.08
N LEU A 275 22.80 -32.57 -30.74
CA LEU A 275 22.90 -32.39 -32.19
C LEU A 275 23.91 -31.32 -32.61
N ARG A 276 24.53 -30.63 -31.65
CA ARG A 276 25.49 -29.52 -31.87
C ARG A 276 24.98 -28.45 -32.84
N ILE A 277 23.68 -28.16 -32.80
CA ILE A 277 23.01 -27.16 -33.63
C ILE A 277 22.91 -25.79 -32.94
N GLY A 278 22.61 -24.74 -33.71
CA GLY A 278 22.41 -23.39 -33.17
C GLY A 278 21.17 -23.30 -32.26
N ALA A 279 21.21 -22.37 -31.30
CA ALA A 279 20.14 -22.21 -30.30
C ALA A 279 18.76 -21.87 -30.91
N ALA A 280 18.73 -21.13 -32.02
CA ALA A 280 17.48 -20.82 -32.74
C ALA A 280 16.85 -22.09 -33.35
N ARG A 281 17.66 -22.91 -34.04
CA ARG A 281 17.22 -24.15 -34.70
C ARG A 281 16.77 -25.21 -33.68
N ALA A 282 17.48 -25.35 -32.56
CA ALA A 282 17.09 -26.27 -31.49
C ALA A 282 15.72 -25.94 -30.90
N ARG A 283 15.40 -24.65 -30.73
CA ARG A 283 14.09 -24.19 -30.25
C ARG A 283 12.99 -24.48 -31.25
N GLU A 284 13.26 -24.27 -32.53
CA GLU A 284 12.32 -24.56 -33.63
C GLU A 284 11.96 -26.05 -33.67
N LEU A 285 12.95 -26.94 -33.71
CA LEU A 285 12.74 -28.39 -33.75
C LEU A 285 12.07 -28.94 -32.48
N THR A 286 12.41 -28.39 -31.31
CA THR A 286 11.74 -28.79 -30.06
C THR A 286 10.27 -28.36 -30.04
N LYS A 287 9.95 -27.22 -30.65
CA LYS A 287 8.56 -26.71 -30.75
C LYS A 287 7.72 -27.58 -31.67
N THR A 288 8.27 -28.03 -32.81
CA THR A 288 7.57 -28.93 -33.74
C THR A 288 7.29 -30.28 -33.10
N VAL A 289 8.29 -30.92 -32.46
CA VAL A 289 8.09 -32.22 -31.78
C VAL A 289 7.07 -32.12 -30.64
N ARG A 290 7.08 -31.03 -29.85
CA ARG A 290 6.08 -30.83 -28.79
C ARG A 290 4.66 -30.67 -29.34
N ALA A 291 4.50 -30.04 -30.50
CA ALA A 291 3.20 -29.94 -31.16
C ALA A 291 2.70 -31.33 -31.63
N MET A 292 3.60 -32.18 -32.13
CA MET A 292 3.28 -33.55 -32.52
C MET A 292 2.84 -34.41 -31.31
N ASP A 293 3.56 -34.31 -30.19
CA ASP A 293 3.20 -35.01 -28.94
C ASP A 293 1.81 -34.61 -28.45
N LYS A 294 1.51 -33.31 -28.46
CA LYS A 294 0.19 -32.79 -28.08
C LYS A 294 -0.92 -33.38 -28.95
N ALA A 295 -0.73 -33.38 -30.27
CA ALA A 295 -1.69 -33.95 -31.21
C ALA A 295 -1.85 -35.47 -31.06
N ARG A 296 -0.79 -36.20 -30.65
CA ARG A 296 -0.84 -37.63 -30.33
C ARG A 296 -1.67 -37.89 -29.08
N ILE A 297 -1.45 -37.12 -28.02
CA ILE A 297 -2.20 -37.22 -26.76
C ILE A 297 -3.69 -36.91 -26.98
N GLU A 298 -4.00 -35.88 -27.76
CA GLU A 298 -5.38 -35.50 -28.09
C GLU A 298 -6.09 -36.60 -28.90
N ARG A 299 -5.40 -37.28 -29.83
CA ARG A 299 -5.95 -38.42 -30.58
C ARG A 299 -6.17 -39.68 -29.74
N GLN A 300 -5.38 -39.88 -28.70
CA GLN A 300 -5.48 -41.06 -27.83
C GLN A 300 -6.48 -40.88 -26.68
N ARG A 301 -7.07 -39.69 -26.53
CA ARG A 301 -8.11 -39.43 -25.54
C ARG A 301 -9.41 -40.12 -25.98
N PRO A 302 -9.92 -41.14 -25.27
CA PRO A 302 -11.18 -41.78 -25.62
C PRO A 302 -12.31 -40.73 -25.56
N ALA A 303 -13.20 -40.75 -26.56
CA ALA A 303 -14.40 -39.93 -26.57
C ALA A 303 -15.22 -40.27 -25.31
N ALA A 304 -15.21 -39.35 -24.35
CA ALA A 304 -16.01 -39.50 -23.15
C ALA A 304 -17.49 -39.52 -23.58
N SER A 305 -18.15 -40.64 -23.28
CA SER A 305 -19.58 -40.90 -23.40
C SER A 305 -20.43 -39.68 -23.08
N GLU A 306 -21.25 -39.25 -24.04
CA GLU A 306 -22.36 -38.32 -23.81
C GLU A 306 -23.33 -38.90 -22.77
N PRO A 307 -23.71 -38.13 -21.74
CA PRO A 307 -24.75 -38.55 -20.80
C PRO A 307 -26.13 -38.44 -21.47
N ALA A 308 -26.85 -39.56 -21.52
CA ALA A 308 -28.29 -39.61 -21.73
C ALA A 308 -29.06 -39.37 -20.42
#